data_AF-A0A5N7WNN2-F1
#
_entry.id   AF-A0A5N7WNN2-F1
#
_cell.length_a   1.000
_cell.length_b   1.000
_cell.length_c   1.000
_cell.angle_alpha   90.00
_cell.angle_beta   90.00
_cell.angle_gamma   90.00
#
_symmetry.space_group_name_H-M   'P 1'
#
loop_
_entity.id
_entity.type
_entity.pdbx_description
1 polymer ?
#
loop_
_entity_poly.entity_id
_entity_poly.type
_entity_poly.pdbx_seq_one_letter_code
_entity_poly.pdbx_strand_id
1 'polypeptide(L)'
;MPYISHAELAERPGARELAQVATPDGKAVIADDLMDATLRGLDRGAWSAEDIADADAALRRIDDAVSEADAVIDGYLAKRGYAVPMDLSAASTRKLIAGWSRAIARYLLQKDGISDEKTSPIARDYRDAQRLLQATAEGKFSLGADDPQAGGSAGANTDVRFSFPDPVFSRRQLGAFR
;
A
#
# COMPACT_ATOMS: atom_id res chain seq x y z
N MET A 1 -10.03 -4.63 -9.04
CA MET A 1 -10.71 -4.56 -7.73
C MET A 1 -9.85 -3.70 -6.84
N PRO A 2 -10.43 -2.82 -6.01
CA PRO A 2 -9.65 -1.97 -5.13
C PRO A 2 -8.92 -2.80 -4.06
N TYR A 3 -7.78 -2.31 -3.60
CA TYR A 3 -7.00 -3.01 -2.56
C TYR A 3 -7.63 -2.95 -1.17
N ILE A 4 -8.53 -2.00 -0.95
CA ILE A 4 -9.34 -1.89 0.25
C ILE A 4 -10.82 -1.74 -0.11
N SER A 5 -11.68 -2.44 0.63
CA SER A 5 -13.13 -2.34 0.47
C SER A 5 -13.74 -1.22 1.30
N HIS A 6 -14.94 -0.77 0.92
CA HIS A 6 -15.72 0.19 1.73
C HIS A 6 -16.03 -0.33 3.12
N ALA A 7 -16.32 -1.63 3.26
CA ALA A 7 -16.52 -2.26 4.57
C ALA A 7 -15.27 -2.17 5.46
N GLU A 8 -14.08 -2.38 4.91
CA GLU A 8 -12.83 -2.23 5.66
C GLU A 8 -12.56 -0.78 6.06
N LEU A 9 -12.91 0.18 5.22
CA LEU A 9 -12.84 1.62 5.53
C LEU A 9 -13.86 2.03 6.61
N ALA A 10 -15.06 1.46 6.58
CA ALA A 10 -16.10 1.66 7.59
C ALA A 10 -15.73 1.06 8.95
N GLU A 11 -14.93 -0.01 8.99
CA GLU A 11 -14.34 -0.53 10.22
C GLU A 11 -13.15 0.32 10.69
N ARG A 12 -12.25 0.69 9.76
CA ARG A 12 -11.05 1.49 10.03
C ARG A 12 -10.69 2.35 8.80
N PRO A 13 -10.72 3.68 8.88
CA PRO A 13 -10.74 4.49 10.11
C PRO A 13 -12.11 4.63 10.79
N GLY A 14 -13.21 4.30 10.10
CA GLY A 14 -14.56 4.46 10.63
C GLY A 14 -15.37 5.53 9.88
N ALA A 15 -16.69 5.34 9.84
CA ALA A 15 -17.61 6.24 9.15
C ALA A 15 -17.54 7.70 9.63
N ARG A 16 -17.32 7.92 10.93
CA ARG A 16 -17.17 9.26 11.50
C ARG A 16 -16.00 10.05 10.92
N GLU A 17 -14.82 9.43 10.85
CA GLU A 17 -13.64 10.10 10.27
C GLU A 17 -13.88 10.36 8.79
N LEU A 18 -14.41 9.37 8.06
CA LEU A 18 -14.70 9.49 6.63
C LEU A 18 -15.73 10.59 6.34
N ALA A 19 -16.77 10.71 7.17
CA ALA A 19 -17.73 11.81 7.07
C ALA A 19 -17.04 13.16 7.20
N GLN A 20 -16.13 13.33 8.17
CA GLN A 20 -15.42 14.59 8.37
C GLN A 20 -14.52 14.99 7.20
N VAL A 21 -13.85 14.02 6.57
CA VAL A 21 -12.83 14.30 5.54
C VAL A 21 -13.34 14.18 4.10
N ALA A 22 -14.46 13.48 3.88
CA ALA A 22 -15.03 13.26 2.55
C ALA A 22 -16.27 14.12 2.28
N THR A 23 -16.89 14.73 3.30
CA THR A 23 -17.98 15.69 3.07
C THR A 23 -17.49 16.83 2.17
N PRO A 24 -18.22 17.19 1.10
CA PRO A 24 -17.85 18.28 0.22
C PRO A 24 -17.70 19.63 0.93
N ASP A 25 -16.77 20.46 0.47
CA ASP A 25 -16.57 21.81 1.01
C ASP A 25 -17.86 22.64 0.95
N GLY A 26 -18.13 23.38 2.03
CA GLY A 26 -19.30 24.23 2.15
C GLY A 26 -20.61 23.49 2.50
N LYS A 27 -20.57 22.17 2.70
CA LYS A 27 -21.69 21.38 3.22
C LYS A 27 -21.55 21.12 4.72
N ALA A 28 -22.69 20.85 5.37
CA ALA A 28 -22.68 20.33 6.73
C ALA A 28 -22.10 18.91 6.71
N VAL A 29 -21.33 18.56 7.75
CA VAL A 29 -20.75 17.22 7.89
C VAL A 29 -21.87 16.17 7.86
N ILE A 30 -21.72 15.19 6.97
CA ILE A 30 -22.66 14.08 6.83
C ILE A 30 -22.77 13.33 8.16
N ALA A 31 -23.97 12.88 8.51
CA ALA A 31 -24.19 12.11 9.73
C ALA A 31 -23.41 10.78 9.70
N ASP A 32 -22.77 10.41 10.82
CA ASP A 32 -21.91 9.23 10.93
C ASP A 32 -22.63 7.94 10.53
N ASP A 33 -23.91 7.81 10.89
CA ASP A 33 -24.79 6.68 10.57
C ASP A 33 -25.16 6.61 9.09
N LEU A 34 -25.43 7.76 8.46
CA LEU A 34 -25.64 7.84 7.01
C LEU A 34 -24.38 7.49 6.23
N MET A 35 -23.20 7.92 6.71
CA MET A 35 -21.93 7.55 6.09
C MET A 35 -21.66 6.04 6.23
N ASP A 36 -21.92 5.43 7.40
CA ASP A 36 -21.76 3.99 7.60
C ASP A 36 -22.73 3.19 6.70
N ALA A 37 -24.00 3.61 6.64
CA ALA A 37 -24.99 3.00 5.77
C ALA A 37 -24.60 3.10 4.29
N THR A 38 -24.00 4.23 3.88
CA THR A 38 -23.52 4.44 2.52
C THR A 38 -22.35 3.52 2.19
N LEU A 39 -21.35 3.42 3.06
CA LEU A 39 -20.17 2.56 2.87
C LEU A 39 -20.53 1.06 2.89
N ARG A 40 -21.51 0.66 3.68
CA ARG A 40 -21.93 -0.75 3.82
C ARG A 40 -23.08 -1.15 2.89
N GLY A 41 -23.65 -0.20 2.14
CA GLY A 41 -24.81 -0.45 1.27
C GLY A 41 -26.09 -0.83 2.03
N LEU A 42 -26.30 -0.25 3.22
CA LEU A 42 -27.49 -0.50 4.05
C LEU A 42 -28.66 0.40 3.61
N ASP A 43 -29.83 0.20 4.22
CA ASP A 43 -31.00 1.04 3.97
C ASP A 43 -30.75 2.49 4.37
N ARG A 44 -31.12 3.42 3.49
CA ARG A 44 -30.97 4.87 3.64
C ARG A 44 -32.30 5.62 3.53
N GLY A 45 -33.44 4.92 3.58
CA GLY A 45 -34.77 5.52 3.41
C GLY A 45 -35.20 6.52 4.50
N ALA A 46 -34.50 6.56 5.64
CA ALA A 46 -34.81 7.46 6.75
C ALA A 46 -34.25 8.89 6.56
N TRP A 47 -33.29 9.08 5.64
CA TRP A 47 -32.64 10.38 5.39
C TRP A 47 -33.28 11.10 4.20
N SER A 48 -33.09 12.42 4.13
CA SER A 48 -33.61 13.21 3.01
C SER A 48 -32.86 12.87 1.71
N ALA A 49 -33.49 13.12 0.58
CA ALA A 49 -32.85 12.92 -0.73
C ALA A 49 -31.61 13.82 -0.91
N GLU A 50 -31.57 14.99 -0.28
CA GLU A 50 -30.41 15.88 -0.29
C GLU A 50 -29.25 15.29 0.52
N ASP A 51 -29.52 14.78 1.73
CA ASP A 51 -28.49 14.13 2.55
C ASP A 51 -27.90 12.90 1.85
N ILE A 52 -28.75 12.09 1.21
CA ILE A 52 -28.31 10.93 0.44
C ILE A 52 -27.43 11.36 -0.74
N ALA A 53 -27.78 12.43 -1.45
CA ALA A 53 -26.99 12.93 -2.56
C ALA A 53 -25.61 13.45 -2.12
N ASP A 54 -25.55 14.13 -0.97
CA ASP A 54 -24.29 14.58 -0.37
C ASP A 54 -23.44 13.38 0.09
N ALA A 55 -24.06 12.34 0.67
CA ALA A 55 -23.38 11.09 1.03
C ALA A 55 -22.84 10.34 -0.20
N ASP A 56 -23.60 10.28 -1.28
CA ASP A 56 -23.17 9.67 -2.55
C ASP A 56 -22.04 10.48 -3.22
N ALA A 57 -22.01 11.80 -3.04
CA ALA A 57 -20.89 12.64 -3.48
C ALA A 57 -19.62 12.37 -2.65
N ALA A 58 -19.76 12.25 -1.33
CA ALA A 58 -18.65 11.88 -0.46
C ALA A 58 -18.12 10.46 -0.76
N LEU A 59 -18.99 9.49 -1.04
CA LEU A 59 -18.58 8.14 -1.43
C LEU A 59 -17.74 8.16 -2.71
N ARG A 60 -18.16 8.92 -3.74
CA ARG A 60 -17.37 9.08 -4.97
C ARG A 60 -15.98 9.67 -4.70
N ARG A 61 -15.86 10.64 -3.80
CA ARG A 61 -14.56 11.20 -3.40
C ARG A 61 -13.69 10.17 -2.69
N ILE A 62 -14.27 9.29 -1.88
CA ILE A 62 -13.57 8.16 -1.26
C ILE A 62 -13.09 7.18 -2.34
N ASP A 63 -13.94 6.84 -3.33
CA ASP A 63 -13.58 5.97 -4.45
C ASP A 63 -12.42 6.51 -5.27
N ASP A 64 -12.44 7.81 -5.59
CA ASP A 64 -11.37 8.48 -6.32
C ASP A 64 -10.04 8.42 -5.52
N ALA A 65 -10.08 8.69 -4.22
CA ALA A 65 -8.91 8.63 -3.34
C ALA A 65 -8.35 7.20 -3.22
N VAL A 66 -9.21 6.18 -3.14
CA VAL A 66 -8.79 4.78 -3.13
C VAL A 66 -8.19 4.39 -4.48
N SER A 67 -8.80 4.80 -5.60
CA SER A 67 -8.28 4.52 -6.94
C SER A 67 -6.90 5.14 -7.16
N GLU A 68 -6.67 6.37 -6.68
CA GLU A 68 -5.36 7.01 -6.75
C GLU A 68 -4.34 6.30 -5.85
N ALA A 69 -4.73 5.92 -4.62
CA ALA A 69 -3.88 5.14 -3.72
C ALA A 69 -3.45 3.80 -4.34
N ASP A 70 -4.37 3.11 -4.99
CA ASP A 70 -4.12 1.83 -5.63
C ASP A 70 -3.14 1.98 -6.82
N ALA A 71 -3.30 3.04 -7.63
CA ALA A 71 -2.37 3.34 -8.72
C ALA A 71 -0.94 3.64 -8.21
N VAL A 72 -0.81 4.35 -7.08
CA VAL A 72 0.50 4.61 -6.45
C VAL A 72 1.14 3.29 -5.99
N ILE A 73 0.36 2.43 -5.33
CA ILE A 73 0.83 1.11 -4.88
C ILE A 73 1.29 0.28 -6.08
N ASP A 74 0.48 0.19 -7.13
CA ASP A 74 0.79 -0.56 -8.36
C ASP A 74 2.10 -0.09 -8.99
N GLY A 75 2.36 1.22 -9.02
CA GLY A 75 3.62 1.76 -9.52
C GLY A 75 4.86 1.20 -8.80
N TYR A 76 4.81 1.09 -7.47
CA TYR A 76 5.91 0.51 -6.69
C TYR A 76 6.02 -1.01 -6.86
N LEU A 77 4.89 -1.71 -6.89
CA LEU A 77 4.86 -3.16 -7.04
C LEU A 77 5.34 -3.61 -8.42
N ALA A 78 4.89 -2.93 -9.48
CA ALA A 78 5.33 -3.16 -10.85
C ALA A 78 6.85 -2.95 -11.00
N LYS A 79 7.42 -1.94 -10.32
CA LYS A 79 8.87 -1.69 -10.31
C LYS A 79 9.67 -2.87 -9.73
N ARG A 80 9.15 -3.57 -8.73
CA ARG A 80 9.75 -4.81 -8.19
C ARG A 80 9.51 -6.02 -9.10
N GLY A 81 8.57 -5.92 -10.04
CA GLY A 81 8.21 -7.00 -10.96
C GLY A 81 7.04 -7.86 -10.49
N TYR A 82 6.27 -7.42 -9.49
CA TYR A 82 5.01 -8.09 -9.16
C TYR A 82 4.02 -7.90 -10.32
N ALA A 83 3.18 -8.90 -10.55
CA ALA A 83 2.03 -8.72 -11.44
C ALA A 83 1.08 -7.69 -10.82
N VAL A 84 0.63 -6.74 -11.63
CA VAL A 84 -0.33 -5.71 -11.23
C VAL A 84 -1.60 -5.81 -12.10
N PRO A 85 -2.80 -5.60 -11.52
CA PRO A 85 -3.06 -5.47 -10.09
C PRO A 85 -2.70 -6.75 -9.33
N MET A 86 -2.16 -6.60 -8.12
CA MET A 86 -1.60 -7.69 -7.34
C MET A 86 -2.69 -8.67 -6.88
N ASP A 87 -2.40 -9.97 -6.95
CA ASP A 87 -3.27 -10.99 -6.39
C ASP A 87 -3.26 -10.91 -4.85
N LEU A 88 -4.45 -10.75 -4.27
CA LEU A 88 -4.66 -10.63 -2.83
C LEU A 88 -5.10 -11.96 -2.20
N SER A 89 -4.92 -13.09 -2.89
CA SER A 89 -5.29 -14.43 -2.38
C SER A 89 -4.62 -14.77 -1.05
N ALA A 90 -3.38 -14.31 -0.83
CA ALA A 90 -2.68 -14.45 0.44
C ALA A 90 -3.18 -13.45 1.51
N ALA A 91 -3.71 -13.96 2.63
CA ALA A 91 -4.33 -13.14 3.68
C ALA A 91 -3.38 -12.14 4.36
N SER A 92 -2.09 -12.47 4.51
CA SER A 92 -1.08 -11.57 5.10
C SER A 92 -0.77 -10.39 4.19
N THR A 93 -0.56 -10.65 2.91
CA THR A 93 -0.23 -9.65 1.88
C THR A 93 -1.40 -8.72 1.64
N ARG A 94 -2.62 -9.27 1.61
CA ARG A 94 -3.87 -8.49 1.55
C ARG A 94 -3.96 -7.45 2.65
N LYS A 95 -3.77 -7.85 3.92
CA LYS A 95 -3.87 -6.92 5.07
C LYS A 95 -2.84 -5.79 5.01
N LEU A 96 -1.64 -6.09 4.51
CA LEU A 96 -0.58 -5.09 4.39
C LEU A 96 -0.92 -4.06 3.30
N ILE A 97 -1.29 -4.53 2.11
CA ILE A 97 -1.63 -3.67 0.98
C ILE A 97 -2.89 -2.85 1.28
N ALA A 98 -3.93 -3.45 1.85
CA ALA A 98 -5.11 -2.72 2.31
C ALA A 98 -4.74 -1.65 3.36
N GLY A 99 -3.77 -1.94 4.23
CA GLY A 99 -3.23 -0.98 5.19
C GLY A 99 -2.55 0.22 4.53
N TRP A 100 -1.76 -0.01 3.48
CA TRP A 100 -1.12 1.05 2.69
C TRP A 100 -2.13 1.86 1.89
N SER A 101 -3.07 1.19 1.21
CA SER A 101 -4.14 1.85 0.44
C SER A 101 -4.96 2.75 1.35
N ARG A 102 -5.34 2.27 2.54
CA ARG A 102 -5.99 3.10 3.58
C ARG A 102 -5.18 4.32 3.98
N ALA A 103 -3.88 4.16 4.27
CA ALA A 103 -3.05 5.25 4.73
C ALA A 103 -2.91 6.36 3.67
N ILE A 104 -2.76 5.96 2.40
CA ILE A 104 -2.66 6.88 1.27
C ILE A 104 -4.01 7.55 1.00
N ALA A 105 -5.10 6.78 0.91
CA ALA A 105 -6.44 7.32 0.66
C ALA A 105 -6.87 8.33 1.75
N ARG A 106 -6.63 8.02 3.03
CA ARG A 106 -6.90 8.96 4.15
C ARG A 106 -6.13 10.27 4.00
N TYR A 107 -4.87 10.21 3.57
CA TYR A 107 -4.07 11.42 3.34
C TYR A 107 -4.59 12.23 2.15
N LEU A 108 -4.98 11.57 1.06
CA LEU A 108 -5.55 12.23 -0.13
C LEU A 108 -6.85 12.95 0.19
N LEU A 109 -7.73 12.35 0.99
CA LEU A 109 -8.98 12.97 1.44
C LEU A 109 -8.73 14.23 2.29
N GLN A 110 -7.71 14.19 3.15
CA GLN A 110 -7.37 15.27 4.08
C GLN A 110 -6.62 16.45 3.43
N LYS A 111 -6.07 16.29 2.23
CA LYS A 111 -5.15 17.25 1.58
C LYS A 111 -5.74 18.67 1.42
N ASP A 112 -7.05 18.81 1.39
CA ASP A 112 -7.74 20.11 1.28
C ASP A 112 -7.95 20.81 2.64
N GLY A 113 -7.73 20.11 3.76
CA GLY A 113 -7.88 20.63 5.12
C GLY A 113 -6.57 21.13 5.75
N ILE A 114 -6.60 22.33 6.33
CA ILE A 114 -5.49 22.97 7.05
C ILE A 114 -5.14 22.15 8.31
N SER A 115 -4.29 21.14 8.18
CA SER A 115 -3.63 20.50 9.34
C SER A 115 -2.12 20.61 9.18
N ASP A 116 -1.43 20.91 10.27
CA ASP A 116 0.03 21.01 10.28
C ASP A 116 0.64 19.62 10.00
N GLU A 117 1.12 19.44 8.76
CA GLU A 117 1.61 18.18 8.19
C GLU A 117 2.68 17.52 9.06
N LYS A 118 3.41 18.30 9.88
CA LYS A 118 4.46 17.80 10.76
C LYS A 118 3.92 17.00 11.95
N THR A 119 2.72 17.31 12.43
CA THR A 119 2.16 16.73 13.66
C THR A 119 0.99 15.78 13.39
N SER A 120 0.46 15.77 12.16
CA SER A 120 -0.67 14.92 11.78
C SER A 120 -0.30 13.42 11.78
N PRO A 121 -1.00 12.57 12.57
CA PRO A 121 -0.84 11.12 12.51
C PRO A 121 -1.09 10.55 11.10
N ILE A 122 -2.03 11.15 10.35
CA ILE A 122 -2.37 10.73 8.98
C ILE A 122 -1.19 10.95 8.03
N ALA A 123 -0.54 12.13 8.10
CA ALA A 123 0.65 12.43 7.30
C ALA A 123 1.85 11.55 7.70
N ARG A 124 1.94 11.13 8.96
CA ARG A 124 2.94 10.14 9.40
C ARG A 124 2.66 8.78 8.78
N ASP A 125 1.44 8.27 8.90
CA ASP A 125 1.05 6.95 8.37
C ASP A 125 1.25 6.88 6.84
N TYR A 126 0.93 7.95 6.12
CA TYR A 126 1.20 8.09 4.68
C TYR A 126 2.69 7.99 4.33
N ARG A 127 3.55 8.74 5.04
CA ARG A 127 5.00 8.70 4.84
C ARG A 127 5.58 7.32 5.16
N ASP A 128 5.09 6.66 6.20
CA ASP A 128 5.52 5.32 6.56
C ASP A 128 5.07 4.27 5.54
N ALA A 129 3.87 4.41 4.97
CA ALA A 129 3.41 3.58 3.84
C ALA A 129 4.31 3.78 2.61
N GLN A 130 4.58 5.02 2.21
CA GLN A 130 5.50 5.31 1.09
C GLN A 130 6.91 4.74 1.31
N ARG A 131 7.45 4.85 2.53
CA ARG A 131 8.77 4.28 2.87
C ARG A 131 8.79 2.76 2.73
N LEU A 132 7.76 2.07 3.20
CA LEU A 132 7.67 0.61 3.07
C LEU A 132 7.45 0.17 1.62
N LEU A 133 6.65 0.91 0.85
CA LEU A 133 6.49 0.67 -0.59
C LEU A 133 7.81 0.85 -1.34
N GLN A 134 8.57 1.92 -1.05
CA GLN A 134 9.91 2.12 -1.60
C GLN A 134 10.86 1.00 -1.18
N ALA A 135 10.86 0.59 0.09
CA ALA A 135 11.68 -0.53 0.58
C ALA A 135 11.32 -1.85 -0.12
N THR A 136 10.04 -2.04 -0.45
CA THR A 136 9.56 -3.19 -1.23
C THR A 136 10.06 -3.13 -2.66
N ALA A 137 9.96 -1.97 -3.31
CA ALA A 137 10.48 -1.74 -4.65
C ALA A 137 12.00 -1.94 -4.76
N GLU A 138 12.73 -1.58 -3.71
CA GLU A 138 14.18 -1.78 -3.58
C GLU A 138 14.58 -3.21 -3.15
N GLY A 139 13.61 -4.07 -2.81
CA GLY A 139 13.87 -5.43 -2.34
C GLY A 139 14.38 -5.55 -0.90
N LYS A 140 14.31 -4.47 -0.12
CA LYS A 140 14.64 -4.46 1.32
C LYS A 140 13.51 -5.02 2.18
N PHE A 141 12.28 -4.97 1.66
CA PHE A 141 11.10 -5.55 2.27
C PHE A 141 10.47 -6.54 1.28
N SER A 142 10.07 -7.71 1.76
CA SER A 142 9.48 -8.76 0.91
C SER A 142 8.01 -8.99 1.28
N LEU A 143 7.16 -9.19 0.28
CA LEU A 143 5.72 -9.42 0.46
C LEU A 143 5.37 -10.88 0.72
N GLY A 144 6.37 -11.78 0.72
CA GLY A 144 6.18 -13.20 0.97
C GLY A 144 6.91 -14.08 -0.05
N ALA A 145 6.51 -15.34 -0.13
CA ALA A 145 7.15 -16.36 -0.96
C ALA A 145 7.07 -16.07 -2.48
N ASP A 146 6.09 -15.28 -2.91
CA ASP A 146 5.88 -14.89 -4.31
C ASP A 146 6.66 -13.64 -4.72
N ASP A 147 7.61 -13.18 -3.91
CA ASP A 147 8.49 -12.07 -4.29
C ASP A 147 9.33 -12.48 -5.51
N PRO A 148 9.10 -11.84 -6.68
CA PRO A 148 9.68 -12.26 -7.96
C PRO A 148 11.21 -12.17 -7.98
N GLN A 149 11.79 -11.45 -7.03
CA GLN A 149 13.23 -11.23 -6.91
C GLN A 149 13.78 -11.71 -5.55
N ALA A 150 13.00 -12.47 -4.74
CA ALA A 150 13.51 -13.07 -3.49
C ALA A 150 14.70 -14.03 -3.73
N GLY A 151 14.81 -14.61 -4.93
CA GLY A 151 15.97 -15.39 -5.35
C GLY A 151 17.25 -14.57 -5.59
N GLY A 152 17.17 -13.24 -5.66
CA GLY A 152 18.32 -12.37 -5.99
C GLY A 152 19.25 -12.05 -4.83
N SER A 153 18.75 -12.04 -3.59
CA SER A 153 19.53 -11.61 -2.42
C SER A 153 20.06 -12.75 -1.54
N ALA A 154 19.67 -13.99 -1.79
CA ALA A 154 20.12 -15.15 -0.99
C ALA A 154 21.19 -16.03 -1.68
N GLY A 155 21.61 -15.72 -2.92
CA GLY A 155 22.55 -16.60 -3.64
C GLY A 155 23.46 -15.96 -4.71
N ALA A 156 23.24 -14.71 -5.13
CA ALA A 156 24.05 -14.12 -6.20
C ALA A 156 25.44 -13.63 -5.75
N ASN A 157 25.64 -13.37 -4.44
CA ASN A 157 26.89 -12.82 -3.91
C ASN A 157 27.71 -13.82 -3.07
N THR A 158 27.27 -15.07 -2.93
CA THR A 158 27.96 -16.08 -2.12
C THR A 158 28.72 -17.12 -2.95
N ASP A 159 28.48 -17.21 -4.26
CA ASP A 159 29.32 -18.03 -5.16
C ASP A 159 30.47 -17.19 -5.73
N VAL A 160 31.45 -16.89 -4.88
CA VAL A 160 32.72 -16.30 -5.33
C VAL A 160 33.58 -17.42 -5.90
N ARG A 161 33.58 -17.56 -7.24
CA ARG A 161 34.46 -18.51 -7.93
C ARG A 161 35.79 -17.88 -8.26
N PHE A 162 36.82 -18.29 -7.54
CA PHE A 162 38.20 -17.96 -7.89
C PHE A 162 38.66 -18.89 -9.02
N SER A 163 38.96 -18.32 -10.18
CA SER A 163 39.75 -18.98 -11.21
C SER A 163 41.18 -18.47 -11.12
N PHE A 164 42.13 -19.38 -10.94
CA PHE A 164 43.56 -19.08 -10.97
C PHE A 164 44.27 -20.07 -11.91
N PRO A 165 45.34 -19.64 -12.58
CA PRO A 165 46.20 -20.56 -13.33
C PRO A 165 46.76 -21.63 -12.40
N ASP A 166 47.04 -22.82 -12.95
CA ASP A 166 47.71 -23.88 -12.20
C ASP A 166 49.01 -23.33 -11.57
N PRO A 167 49.27 -23.59 -10.27
CA PRO A 167 50.49 -23.13 -9.61
C PRO A 167 51.70 -23.61 -10.39
N VAL A 168 52.66 -22.72 -10.70
CA VAL A 168 53.89 -23.07 -11.44
C VAL A 168 54.95 -23.69 -10.50
N PHE A 169 54.84 -23.41 -9.21
CA PHE A 169 55.73 -23.92 -8.16
C PHE A 169 54.91 -24.64 -7.09
N SER A 170 54.59 -25.91 -7.32
CA SER A 170 53.99 -26.79 -6.33
C SER A 170 54.98 -27.89 -5.92
N ARG A 171 54.78 -28.46 -4.73
CA ARG A 171 55.54 -29.62 -4.25
C ARG A 171 55.49 -30.80 -5.23
N ARG A 172 54.38 -30.93 -5.98
CA ARG A 172 54.18 -31.94 -7.03
C ARG A 172 55.04 -31.67 -8.28
N GLN A 173 55.20 -30.40 -8.68
CA GLN A 173 56.06 -30.02 -9.82
C GLN A 173 57.56 -30.05 -9.48
N LEU A 174 57.94 -29.69 -8.25
CA LEU A 174 59.34 -29.73 -7.80
C LEU A 174 59.85 -31.16 -7.54
N GLY A 175 58.95 -32.16 -7.49
CA GLY A 175 59.31 -33.57 -7.35
C GLY A 175 60.00 -34.17 -8.58
N ALA A 176 59.88 -33.53 -9.74
CA ALA A 176 60.53 -33.97 -10.99
C ALA A 176 61.99 -33.48 -11.14
N PHE A 177 62.46 -32.61 -10.24
CA PHE A 177 63.83 -32.09 -10.21
C PHE A 177 64.70 -32.75 -9.12
N ARG A 178 64.31 -33.93 -8.65
CA ARG A 178 65.10 -34.76 -7.73
C ARG A 178 65.57 -36.04 -8.41
#